data_AF-A0A7S3FTS3-F1
#
_entry.id   AF-A0A7S3FTS3-F1
#
_cell.length_a   1.000
_cell.length_b   1.000
_cell.length_c   1.000
_cell.angle_alpha   90.00
_cell.angle_beta   90.00
_cell.angle_gamma   90.00
#
_symmetry.space_group_name_H-M   'P 1'
#
loop_
_entity.id
_entity.type
_entity.pdbx_description
1 polymer ?
#
loop_
_entity_poly.entity_id
_entity_poly.type
_entity_poly.pdbx_seq_one_letter_code
_entity_poly.pdbx_strand_id
1 'polypeptide(L)'
;MGMSYSELDEYGKLRKISRDGPVSMFEHLLINWRDKVNPATTKPYKAREIADKVKKFFRYYSINRHKMTVLTPSYHAEEYGTDDNRYDLRQFLYDVSWEHQFEVIDKSIAQ
;
A
#
# COMPACT_ATOMS: atom_id res chain seq x y z
N MET A 1 -9.35 -1.72 -9.43
CA MET A 1 -8.40 -1.70 -8.30
C MET A 1 -8.99 -2.31 -7.02
N GLY A 2 -10.29 -2.13 -6.73
CA GLY A 2 -10.91 -2.71 -5.52
C GLY A 2 -10.55 -1.96 -4.23
N MET A 3 -10.14 -0.69 -4.38
CA MET A 3 -9.80 0.30 -3.36
C MET A 3 -10.24 1.67 -3.91
N SER A 4 -10.65 2.61 -3.07
CA SER A 4 -11.04 3.96 -3.49
C SER A 4 -9.83 4.84 -3.78
N TYR A 5 -10.01 5.96 -4.49
CA TYR A 5 -8.93 6.92 -4.72
C TYR A 5 -8.42 7.56 -3.42
N SER A 6 -9.29 7.79 -2.43
CA SER A 6 -8.87 8.28 -1.11
C SER A 6 -7.99 7.28 -0.37
N GLU A 7 -8.27 5.99 -0.49
CA GLU A 7 -7.41 4.94 0.07
C GLU A 7 -6.08 4.87 -0.66
N LEU A 8 -6.08 4.98 -2.00
CA LEU A 8 -4.85 4.94 -2.80
C LEU A 8 -3.93 6.14 -2.55
N ASP A 9 -4.49 7.34 -2.35
CA ASP A 9 -3.73 8.53 -1.95
C ASP A 9 -3.03 8.32 -0.60
N GLU A 10 -3.77 7.79 0.38
CA GLU A 10 -3.22 7.45 1.71
C GLU A 10 -2.09 6.42 1.60
N TYR A 11 -2.29 5.33 0.85
CA TYR A 11 -1.24 4.31 0.64
C TYR A 11 -0.01 4.87 -0.08
N GLY A 12 -0.20 5.77 -1.05
CA GLY A 12 0.89 6.43 -1.77
C GLY A 12 1.77 7.23 -0.83
N LYS A 13 1.16 8.06 0.02
CA LYS A 13 1.83 8.88 1.03
C LYS A 13 2.56 8.01 2.06
N LEU A 14 1.89 7.01 2.62
CA LEU A 14 2.51 6.08 3.58
C LEU A 14 3.73 5.37 2.98
N ARG A 15 3.62 4.84 1.76
CA ARG A 15 4.72 4.12 1.10
C ARG A 15 5.93 5.01 0.78
N LYS A 16 5.70 6.24 0.31
CA LYS A 16 6.78 7.12 -0.21
C LYS A 16 7.29 8.11 0.83
N ILE A 17 6.39 8.81 1.52
CA ILE A 17 6.73 9.87 2.47
C ILE A 17 7.06 9.26 3.83
N SER A 18 6.16 8.45 4.38
CA SER A 18 6.38 7.76 5.67
C SER A 18 7.33 6.57 5.57
N ARG A 19 7.63 6.12 4.35
CA ARG A 19 8.52 4.98 4.02
C ARG A 19 8.03 3.65 4.58
N ASP A 20 6.72 3.51 4.72
CA ASP A 20 6.10 2.32 5.28
C ASP A 20 6.15 1.14 4.28
N GLY A 21 6.70 0.02 4.75
CA GLY A 21 6.56 -1.29 4.09
C GLY A 21 5.19 -1.91 4.40
N PRO A 22 4.92 -3.16 3.96
CA PRO A 22 3.62 -3.80 4.18
C PRO A 22 3.21 -3.89 5.66
N VAL A 23 4.14 -4.27 6.53
CA VAL A 23 3.87 -4.43 7.97
C VAL A 23 3.62 -3.06 8.63
N SER A 24 4.53 -2.10 8.43
CA SER A 24 4.40 -0.75 9.01
C SER A 24 3.16 -0.02 8.50
N MET A 25 2.81 -0.17 7.21
CA MET A 25 1.59 0.42 6.66
C MET A 25 0.35 -0.18 7.32
N PHE A 26 0.33 -1.50 7.56
CA PHE A 26 -0.75 -2.15 8.26
C PHE A 26 -0.90 -1.63 9.70
N GLU A 27 0.18 -1.57 10.48
CA GLU A 27 0.19 -1.04 11.85
C GLU A 27 -0.28 0.42 11.91
N HIS A 28 0.18 1.24 10.97
CA HIS A 28 -0.22 2.65 10.89
C HIS A 28 -1.72 2.79 10.56
N LEU A 29 -2.22 2.01 9.60
CA LEU A 29 -3.63 2.03 9.23
C LEU A 29 -4.53 1.47 10.34
N LEU A 30 -4.08 0.50 11.14
CA LEU A 30 -4.83 0.04 12.31
C LEU A 30 -5.17 1.18 13.27
N ILE A 31 -4.22 2.09 13.49
CA ILE A 31 -4.40 3.25 14.36
C ILE A 31 -5.29 4.29 13.67
N ASN A 32 -4.97 4.65 12.42
CA ASN A 32 -5.67 5.73 11.70
C ASN A 32 -7.11 5.37 11.34
N TRP A 33 -7.40 4.09 11.08
CA TRP A 33 -8.72 3.64 10.65
C TRP A 33 -9.57 3.06 11.77
N ARG A 34 -9.13 3.14 13.04
CA ARG A 34 -9.86 2.63 14.20
C ARG A 34 -11.32 3.11 14.25
N ASP A 35 -11.54 4.39 13.90
CA ASP A 35 -12.85 5.06 13.92
C ASP A 35 -13.45 5.20 12.51
N LYS A 36 -12.73 4.75 11.47
CA LYS A 36 -13.13 4.90 10.08
C LYS A 36 -14.15 3.81 9.73
N VAL A 37 -15.29 4.23 9.18
CA VAL A 37 -16.36 3.32 8.78
C VAL A 37 -16.10 2.80 7.37
N ASN A 38 -16.24 1.50 7.19
CA ASN A 38 -16.23 0.86 5.89
C ASN A 38 -17.52 1.24 5.15
N PRO A 39 -17.44 1.98 4.02
CA PRO A 39 -18.61 2.45 3.30
C PRO A 39 -19.45 1.32 2.70
N ALA A 40 -18.91 0.11 2.54
CA ALA A 40 -19.66 -1.04 2.01
C ALA A 40 -20.49 -1.76 3.08
N THR A 41 -20.08 -1.73 4.34
CA THR A 41 -20.72 -2.50 5.43
C THR A 41 -21.32 -1.64 6.52
N THR A 42 -21.06 -0.32 6.50
CA THR A 42 -21.49 0.67 7.51
C THR A 42 -20.98 0.34 8.92
N LYS A 43 -19.94 -0.50 9.01
CA LYS A 43 -19.28 -0.90 10.28
C LYS A 43 -17.85 -0.38 10.30
N PRO A 44 -17.23 -0.17 11.47
CA PRO A 44 -15.81 0.13 11.57
C PRO A 44 -14.98 -0.94 10.86
N TYR A 45 -13.88 -0.51 10.25
CA TYR A 45 -12.95 -1.45 9.61
C TYR A 45 -12.41 -2.46 10.61
N LYS A 46 -12.47 -3.74 10.26
CA LYS A 46 -11.80 -4.79 11.04
C LYS A 46 -10.33 -4.87 10.65
N ALA A 47 -9.47 -5.27 11.59
CA ALA A 47 -8.05 -5.50 11.34
C ALA A 47 -7.80 -6.42 10.12
N ARG A 48 -8.60 -7.48 9.98
CA ARG A 48 -8.53 -8.39 8.83
C ARG A 48 -8.81 -7.69 7.49
N GLU A 49 -9.80 -6.81 7.43
CA GLU A 49 -10.13 -6.08 6.20
C GLU A 49 -9.03 -5.09 5.81
N ILE A 50 -8.40 -4.44 6.80
CA ILE A 50 -7.25 -3.55 6.60
C ILE A 50 -6.07 -4.36 6.05
N ALA A 51 -5.78 -5.51 6.65
CA ALA A 51 -4.72 -6.41 6.19
C ALA A 51 -4.93 -6.87 4.75
N ASP A 52 -6.13 -7.31 4.40
CA ASP A 52 -6.44 -7.77 3.04
C ASP A 52 -6.28 -6.64 2.02
N LYS A 53 -6.63 -5.39 2.38
CA LYS A 53 -6.40 -4.20 1.55
C LYS A 53 -4.90 -3.90 1.36
N VAL A 54 -4.13 -3.88 2.44
CA VAL A 54 -2.67 -3.64 2.39
C VAL A 54 -1.97 -4.71 1.55
N LYS A 55 -2.30 -5.99 1.78
CA LYS A 55 -1.76 -7.11 1.00
C LYS A 55 -2.08 -6.96 -0.49
N LYS A 56 -3.32 -6.61 -0.82
CA LYS A 56 -3.76 -6.38 -2.19
C LYS A 56 -3.00 -5.21 -2.83
N PHE A 57 -2.81 -4.11 -2.12
CA PHE A 57 -2.02 -2.97 -2.60
C PHE A 57 -0.59 -3.37 -2.95
N PHE A 58 0.15 -3.99 -2.02
CA PHE A 58 1.56 -4.37 -2.26
C PHE A 58 1.70 -5.46 -3.33
N ARG A 59 0.76 -6.40 -3.42
CA ARG A 59 0.73 -7.40 -4.50
C ARG A 59 0.58 -6.76 -5.87
N TYR A 60 -0.39 -5.86 -6.06
CA TYR A 60 -0.56 -5.20 -7.35
C TYR A 60 0.54 -4.18 -7.65
N TYR A 61 1.06 -3.49 -6.64
CA TYR A 61 2.22 -2.61 -6.76
C TYR A 61 3.43 -3.38 -7.30
N SER A 62 3.77 -4.51 -6.67
CA SER A 62 4.91 -5.34 -7.07
C SER A 62 4.75 -5.95 -8.46
N ILE A 63 3.59 -6.54 -8.77
CA ILE A 63 3.29 -7.10 -10.10
C ILE A 63 3.47 -6.04 -11.20
N ASN A 64 3.02 -4.81 -10.96
CA ASN A 64 2.98 -3.78 -11.97
C ASN A 64 4.19 -2.83 -11.95
N ARG A 65 5.16 -2.98 -11.03
CA ARG A 65 6.24 -1.99 -10.89
C ARG A 65 7.07 -1.85 -12.16
N HIS A 66 7.28 -2.92 -12.92
CA HIS A 66 7.95 -2.89 -14.21
C HIS A 66 7.35 -1.86 -15.19
N LYS A 67 6.05 -1.56 -15.11
CA LYS A 67 5.42 -0.54 -15.96
C LYS A 67 5.94 0.87 -15.70
N MET A 68 6.44 1.13 -14.50
CA MET A 68 7.02 2.43 -14.14
C MET A 68 8.38 2.67 -14.79
N THR A 69 9.08 1.62 -15.20
CA THR A 69 10.39 1.72 -15.87
C THR A 69 10.31 2.25 -17.29
N VAL A 70 9.14 2.13 -17.93
CA VAL A 70 8.87 2.54 -19.32
C VAL A 70 7.79 3.61 -19.42
N LEU A 71 7.34 4.16 -18.29
CA LEU A 71 6.29 5.18 -18.28
C LEU A 71 6.83 6.50 -18.86
N THR A 72 6.00 7.19 -19.63
CA THR A 72 6.31 8.51 -20.19
C THR A 72 6.71 9.49 -19.07
N PRO A 73 7.77 10.28 -19.25
CA PRO A 73 8.12 11.34 -18.30
C PRO A 73 6.93 12.26 -18.03
N SER A 74 6.70 12.58 -16.75
CA SER A 74 5.58 13.41 -16.30
C SER A 74 6.07 14.59 -15.46
N TYR A 75 5.29 15.67 -15.43
CA TYR A 75 5.55 16.80 -14.54
C TYR A 75 5.52 16.36 -13.06
N HIS A 76 6.45 16.84 -12.27
CA HIS A 76 6.52 16.54 -10.84
C HIS A 76 5.65 17.52 -10.06
N ALA A 77 4.56 17.03 -9.45
CA ALA A 77 3.60 17.84 -8.70
C ALA A 77 3.37 17.37 -7.25
N GLU A 78 3.71 16.12 -6.91
CA GLU A 78 3.36 15.49 -5.64
C GLU A 78 4.60 14.83 -5.00
N GLU A 79 4.73 14.97 -3.68
CA GLU A 79 5.85 14.41 -2.91
C GLU A 79 5.82 12.88 -2.81
N TYR A 80 4.68 12.25 -3.13
CA TYR A 80 4.57 10.79 -3.16
C TYR A 80 4.68 10.21 -4.59
N GLY A 81 5.19 11.00 -5.54
CA GLY A 81 5.39 10.60 -6.93
C GLY A 81 6.13 9.26 -7.10
N THR A 82 5.78 8.53 -8.16
CA THR A 82 6.21 7.15 -8.39
C THR A 82 7.23 6.99 -9.52
N ASP A 83 7.68 8.10 -10.13
CA ASP A 83 8.65 8.12 -11.24
C ASP A 83 9.94 7.38 -10.89
N ASP A 84 10.25 6.34 -11.67
CA ASP A 84 11.41 5.46 -11.44
C ASP A 84 12.71 6.01 -12.04
N ASN A 85 12.64 7.07 -12.87
CA ASN A 85 13.82 7.61 -13.53
C ASN A 85 14.65 8.51 -12.61
N ARG A 86 14.00 9.27 -11.71
CA ARG A 86 14.66 10.32 -10.93
C ARG A 86 14.24 10.39 -9.46
N TYR A 87 13.00 10.03 -9.14
CA TYR A 87 12.43 10.39 -7.83
C TYR A 87 12.21 9.20 -6.89
N ASP A 88 11.71 8.08 -7.40
CA ASP A 88 11.39 6.90 -6.62
C ASP A 88 12.10 5.67 -7.17
N LEU A 89 13.42 5.65 -7.04
CA LEU A 89 14.25 4.51 -7.45
C LEU A 89 13.89 3.27 -6.63
N ARG A 90 13.37 2.23 -7.30
CA ARG A 90 12.95 0.97 -6.66
C ARG A 90 13.35 -0.22 -7.51
N GLN A 91 13.37 -1.40 -6.89
CA GLN A 91 13.41 -2.64 -7.66
C GLN A 91 12.15 -2.73 -8.52
N PHE A 92 12.23 -3.37 -9.68
CA PHE A 92 11.06 -3.65 -10.52
C PHE A 92 10.76 -5.15 -10.67
N LEU A 93 11.71 -6.01 -10.27
CA LEU A 93 11.54 -7.45 -10.13
C LEU A 93 11.38 -7.78 -8.65
N TYR A 94 10.14 -7.82 -8.18
CA TYR A 94 9.79 -8.17 -6.81
C TYR A 94 9.30 -9.61 -6.72
N ASP A 95 9.49 -10.23 -5.55
CA ASP A 95 8.62 -11.34 -5.16
C ASP A 95 7.23 -10.79 -4.83
N VAL A 96 6.24 -11.17 -5.64
CA VAL A 96 4.84 -10.72 -5.54
C VAL A 96 4.06 -11.42 -4.43
N SER A 97 4.64 -12.46 -3.83
CA SER A 97 4.05 -13.19 -2.71
C SER A 97 4.11 -12.37 -1.42
N TRP A 98 5.21 -11.63 -1.21
CA TRP A 98 5.54 -10.93 0.04
C TRP A 98 5.37 -11.86 1.27
N GLU A 99 5.75 -13.14 1.12
CA GLU A 99 5.46 -14.21 2.07
C GLU A 99 5.80 -13.82 3.52
N HIS A 100 7.04 -13.41 3.77
CA HIS A 100 7.49 -13.02 5.10
C HIS A 100 6.65 -11.88 5.71
N GLN A 101 6.43 -10.81 4.96
CA GLN A 101 5.70 -9.64 5.47
C GLN A 101 4.22 -9.98 5.68
N PHE A 102 3.62 -10.79 4.82
CA PHE A 102 2.22 -11.15 4.90
C PHE A 102 1.96 -12.13 6.05
N GLU A 103 2.90 -13.03 6.35
CA GLU A 103 2.87 -13.87 7.54
C GLU A 103 2.96 -13.05 8.83
N VAL A 104 3.83 -12.03 8.88
CA VAL A 104 3.95 -11.14 10.05
C VAL A 104 2.63 -10.42 10.31
N ILE A 105 1.98 -9.91 9.25
CA ILE A 105 0.64 -9.30 9.35
C ILE A 105 -0.39 -10.32 9.87
N ASP A 106 -0.41 -11.54 9.33
CA ASP A 106 -1.38 -12.56 9.78
C ASP A 106 -1.18 -12.95 11.25
N LYS A 107 0.07 -13.08 11.70
CA LYS A 107 0.40 -13.34 13.11
C LYS A 107 -0.06 -12.21 14.02
N SER A 108 0.07 -10.95 13.58
CA SER A 108 -0.39 -9.79 14.35
C SER A 108 -1.92 -9.71 14.48
N ILE A 109 -2.68 -10.29 13.55
CA ILE A 109 -4.15 -10.31 13.61
C ILE A 109 -4.65 -11.47 14.47
N ALA A 110 -3.87 -12.54 14.58
CA ALA A 110 -4.21 -13.72 15.37
C ALA A 110 -3.94 -13.55 16.88
N GLN A 111 -3.15 -12.54 17.26
CA GLN A 111 -2.92 -12.13 18.66
C GLN A 111 -4.08 -11.28 19.19
#